data_AF-A6RFI7-F1
#
_entry.id   AF-A6RFI7-F1
#
_cell.length_a   1.000
_cell.length_b   1.000
_cell.length_c   1.000
_cell.angle_alpha   90.00
_cell.angle_beta   90.00
_cell.angle_gamma   90.00
#
_symmetry.space_group_name_H-M   'P 1'
#
loop_
_entity.id
_entity.type
_entity.pdbx_description
1 polymer ?
#
loop_
_entity_poly.entity_id
_entity_poly.type
_entity_poly.pdbx_seq_one_letter_code
_entity_poly.pdbx_strand_id
1 'polypeptide(L)'
;MSETAKDSRVVLAEIHLPKIGTIAGINDAGSYRQGPIPGLGGPFETAAEFFRAWSAKVKCSLSQDQLKEAAGSFANELSASASCFKQLVNDLAGGLSIHNDGPFPLCHGDVGHNNIIFDDKYRLLDVIDWEGAFAGPWEISGEFPLTLSIVPPVMDVPWNYDENGLPKDAKDRQRLVDREEYIAMVADGERRRGLVEGYSLSLALRDSKRQYLASAMRLYQRERLSYTTGEQELKRLAVGIRMRDAKTRGNKGYIS
;
A
#
# COMPACT_ATOMS: atom_id res chain seq x y z
N MET A 1 0.65 -11.50 -15.31
CA MET A 1 -0.12 -10.25 -15.49
C MET A 1 0.10 -9.77 -16.92
N SER A 2 -0.95 -9.57 -17.72
CA SER A 2 -0.86 -9.18 -19.13
C SER A 2 -0.30 -7.76 -19.29
N GLU A 3 0.30 -7.46 -20.45
CA GLU A 3 0.87 -6.13 -20.77
C GLU A 3 -0.17 -5.01 -20.63
N THR A 4 -1.43 -5.31 -20.95
CA THR A 4 -2.50 -4.32 -21.02
C THR A 4 -3.05 -3.89 -19.64
N ALA A 5 -3.06 -4.78 -18.63
CA ALA A 5 -3.39 -4.42 -17.24
C ALA A 5 -2.32 -3.51 -16.59
N LYS A 6 -1.12 -3.46 -17.17
CA LYS A 6 -0.01 -2.62 -16.71
C LYS A 6 -0.14 -1.22 -17.33
N ASP A 7 -0.50 -1.15 -18.61
CA ASP A 7 -0.80 0.11 -19.29
C ASP A 7 -2.01 0.84 -18.68
N SER A 8 -3.02 0.13 -18.17
CA SER A 8 -4.17 0.79 -17.52
C SER A 8 -3.79 1.54 -16.24
N ARG A 9 -2.78 1.07 -15.49
CA ARG A 9 -2.27 1.81 -14.32
C ARG A 9 -1.49 3.06 -14.70
N VAL A 10 -0.78 3.03 -15.83
CA VAL A 10 -0.11 4.23 -16.36
C VAL A 10 -1.16 5.26 -16.79
N VAL A 11 -2.24 4.84 -17.47
CA VAL A 11 -3.36 5.73 -17.83
C VAL A 11 -3.97 6.39 -16.60
N LEU A 12 -4.20 5.63 -15.52
CA LEU A 12 -4.80 6.18 -14.31
C LEU A 12 -3.88 7.17 -13.60
N ALA A 13 -2.59 6.84 -13.50
CA ALA A 13 -1.59 7.72 -12.91
C ALA A 13 -1.38 9.01 -13.71
N GLU A 14 -1.74 9.04 -15.00
CA GLU A 14 -1.73 10.24 -15.85
C GLU A 14 -2.84 11.24 -15.48
N ILE A 15 -3.94 10.75 -14.89
CA ILE A 15 -5.05 11.60 -14.46
C ILE A 15 -4.69 12.26 -13.13
N HIS A 16 -4.44 13.55 -13.18
CA HIS A 16 -3.99 14.37 -12.07
C HIS A 16 -5.12 15.27 -11.57
N LEU A 17 -5.41 15.18 -10.28
CA LEU A 17 -6.46 15.97 -9.63
C LEU A 17 -5.86 16.87 -8.53
N PRO A 18 -6.38 18.10 -8.33
CA PRO A 18 -5.75 19.07 -7.44
C PRO A 18 -5.77 18.67 -5.96
N LYS A 19 -6.75 17.85 -5.54
CA LYS A 19 -6.95 17.43 -4.15
C LYS A 19 -6.91 15.91 -4.01
N ILE A 20 -6.82 15.41 -2.79
CA ILE A 20 -7.00 14.00 -2.47
C ILE A 20 -8.48 13.77 -2.15
N GLY A 21 -9.17 12.93 -2.91
CA GLY A 21 -10.61 12.76 -2.78
C GLY A 21 -11.24 11.94 -3.89
N THR A 22 -12.52 11.59 -3.72
CA THR A 22 -13.30 10.90 -4.75
C THR A 22 -13.72 11.86 -5.87
N ILE A 23 -14.09 11.31 -7.03
CA ILE A 23 -14.75 12.09 -8.08
C ILE A 23 -16.26 12.11 -7.76
N ALA A 24 -16.77 13.27 -7.35
CA ALA A 24 -18.18 13.47 -6.95
C ALA A 24 -19.07 14.00 -8.10
N GLY A 25 -18.51 14.13 -9.30
CA GLY A 25 -19.23 14.55 -10.49
C GLY A 25 -18.41 15.48 -11.38
N ILE A 26 -19.11 16.13 -12.31
CA ILE A 26 -18.57 17.09 -13.27
C ILE A 26 -19.20 18.47 -12.98
N ASN A 27 -18.40 19.51 -13.05
CA ASN A 27 -18.80 20.90 -12.86
C ASN A 27 -19.45 21.43 -14.14
N ASP A 28 -20.17 22.54 -14.08
CA ASP A 28 -20.76 23.19 -15.27
C ASP A 28 -19.69 23.57 -16.33
N ALA A 29 -18.44 23.77 -15.90
CA ALA A 29 -17.30 24.04 -16.77
C ALA A 29 -16.68 22.77 -17.42
N GLY A 30 -17.24 21.58 -17.20
CA GLY A 30 -16.73 20.31 -17.73
C GLY A 30 -15.53 19.72 -16.98
N SER A 31 -15.06 20.36 -15.91
CA SER A 31 -14.00 19.84 -15.03
C SER A 31 -14.54 18.87 -13.97
N TYR A 32 -13.67 18.16 -13.25
CA TYR A 32 -14.05 17.23 -12.18
C TYR A 32 -14.29 17.95 -10.85
N ARG A 33 -15.38 17.58 -10.17
CA ARG A 33 -15.67 18.01 -8.80
C ARG A 33 -15.20 16.94 -7.84
N GLN A 34 -14.25 17.27 -6.97
CA GLN A 34 -13.74 16.33 -5.97
C GLN A 34 -14.57 16.37 -4.68
N GLY A 35 -14.80 15.20 -4.10
CA GLY A 35 -15.56 15.00 -2.87
C GLY A 35 -14.79 14.20 -1.81
N PRO A 36 -15.42 13.99 -0.64
CA PRO A 36 -14.81 13.23 0.45
C PRO A 36 -14.64 11.75 0.09
N ILE A 37 -13.64 11.12 0.69
CA ILE A 37 -13.46 9.68 0.71
C ILE A 37 -14.39 9.08 1.78
N PRO A 38 -15.28 8.12 1.45
CA PRO A 38 -16.16 7.47 2.43
C PRO A 38 -15.40 6.95 3.66
N GLY A 39 -15.90 7.25 4.86
CA GLY A 39 -15.27 6.86 6.13
C GLY A 39 -14.02 7.65 6.52
N LEU A 40 -13.40 8.39 5.59
CA LEU A 40 -12.14 9.13 5.83
C LEU A 40 -12.32 10.66 5.77
N GLY A 41 -13.21 11.19 4.93
CA GLY A 41 -13.45 12.64 4.76
C GLY A 41 -12.66 13.26 3.61
N GLY A 42 -12.47 14.58 3.65
CA GLY A 42 -11.86 15.36 2.58
C GLY A 42 -12.89 16.13 1.72
N PRO A 43 -12.56 16.53 0.49
CA PRO A 43 -11.26 16.34 -0.17
C PRO A 43 -10.14 17.09 0.57
N PHE A 44 -8.91 16.57 0.54
CA PHE A 44 -7.77 17.13 1.24
C PHE A 44 -6.86 17.90 0.29
N GLU A 45 -6.33 19.05 0.71
CA GLU A 45 -5.41 19.84 -0.11
C GLU A 45 -4.02 19.20 -0.16
N THR A 46 -3.66 18.48 0.90
CA THR A 46 -2.32 17.91 1.06
C THR A 46 -2.30 16.44 1.47
N ALA A 47 -1.22 15.74 1.12
CA ALA A 47 -0.98 14.37 1.57
C ALA A 47 -0.87 14.29 3.10
N ALA A 48 -0.29 15.30 3.76
CA ALA A 48 -0.23 15.35 5.22
C ALA A 48 -1.62 15.39 5.86
N GLU A 49 -2.58 16.15 5.31
CA GLU A 49 -3.97 16.13 5.77
C GLU A 49 -4.61 14.75 5.61
N PHE A 50 -4.39 14.09 4.47
CA PHE A 50 -4.83 12.73 4.24
C PHE A 50 -4.26 11.75 5.29
N PHE A 51 -2.96 11.77 5.55
CA PHE A 51 -2.33 10.86 6.52
C PHE A 51 -2.82 11.12 7.94
N ARG A 52 -3.02 12.38 8.35
CA ARG A 52 -3.62 12.72 9.65
C ARG A 52 -5.07 12.25 9.76
N ALA A 53 -5.85 12.43 8.70
CA ALA A 53 -7.22 11.92 8.66
C ALA A 53 -7.25 10.40 8.76
N TRP A 54 -6.33 9.72 8.07
CA TRP A 54 -6.17 8.27 8.11
C TRP A 54 -5.85 7.79 9.52
N SER A 55 -4.85 8.40 10.16
CA SER A 55 -4.47 8.06 11.54
C SER A 55 -5.54 8.42 12.57
N ALA A 56 -6.44 9.37 12.30
CA ALA A 56 -7.53 9.66 13.21
C ALA A 56 -8.66 8.62 13.10
N LYS A 57 -9.09 8.34 11.86
CA LYS A 57 -10.39 7.68 11.60
C LYS A 57 -10.31 6.18 11.36
N VAL A 58 -9.18 5.70 10.84
CA VAL A 58 -9.03 4.28 10.51
C VAL A 58 -8.92 3.46 11.79
N LYS A 59 -9.68 2.37 11.86
CA LYS A 59 -9.59 1.39 12.94
C LYS A 59 -8.74 0.21 12.49
N CYS A 60 -8.05 -0.39 13.45
CA CYS A 60 -7.43 -1.69 13.21
C CYS A 60 -8.55 -2.66 12.84
N SER A 61 -8.33 -3.42 11.77
CA SER A 61 -9.26 -4.42 11.25
C SER A 61 -9.56 -5.57 12.21
N LEU A 62 -8.74 -5.75 13.24
CA LEU A 62 -8.85 -6.87 14.16
C LEU A 62 -9.41 -6.42 15.50
N SER A 63 -10.41 -7.16 15.98
CA SER A 63 -10.87 -7.05 17.36
C SER A 63 -9.79 -7.55 18.32
N GLN A 64 -9.88 -7.15 19.59
CA GLN A 64 -9.02 -7.69 20.65
C GLN A 64 -9.09 -9.21 20.74
N ASP A 65 -10.26 -9.79 20.49
CA ASP A 65 -10.44 -11.23 20.57
C ASP A 65 -9.80 -11.95 19.38
N GLN A 66 -9.88 -11.37 18.17
CA GLN A 66 -9.15 -11.88 17.01
C GLN A 66 -7.63 -11.78 17.18
N LEU A 67 -7.14 -10.70 17.80
CA LEU A 67 -5.71 -10.57 18.13
C LEU A 67 -5.28 -11.62 19.17
N LYS A 68 -6.10 -11.89 20.19
CA LYS A 68 -5.84 -12.95 21.18
C LYS A 68 -5.83 -14.33 20.55
N GLU A 69 -6.77 -14.61 19.65
CA GLU A 69 -6.82 -15.88 18.93
C GLU A 69 -5.61 -16.07 18.02
N ALA A 70 -5.25 -15.05 17.24
CA ALA A 70 -4.15 -15.14 16.27
C ALA A 70 -2.75 -15.11 16.91
N ALA A 71 -2.58 -14.35 18.00
CA ALA A 71 -1.26 -14.06 18.58
C ALA A 71 -1.08 -14.50 20.03
N GLY A 72 -2.11 -15.04 20.68
CA GLY A 72 -2.06 -15.53 22.05
C GLY A 72 -1.54 -14.48 23.03
N SER A 73 -0.44 -14.79 23.70
CA SER A 73 0.19 -13.92 24.69
C SER A 73 0.70 -12.58 24.13
N PHE A 74 0.86 -12.44 22.81
CA PHE A 74 1.37 -11.22 22.16
C PHE A 74 0.26 -10.25 21.74
N ALA A 75 -1.01 -10.59 21.95
CA ALA A 75 -2.13 -9.76 21.52
C ALA A 75 -2.06 -8.32 22.08
N ASN A 76 -1.67 -8.18 23.34
CA ASN A 76 -1.51 -6.86 23.98
C ASN A 76 -0.38 -6.04 23.33
N GLU A 77 0.73 -6.69 22.98
CA GLU A 77 1.88 -6.04 22.35
C GLU A 77 1.56 -5.63 20.91
N LEU A 78 0.92 -6.51 20.14
CA LEU A 78 0.42 -6.19 18.80
C LEU A 78 -0.58 -5.05 18.83
N SER A 79 -1.50 -5.05 19.80
CA SER A 79 -2.44 -3.96 19.99
C SER A 79 -1.74 -2.64 20.33
N ALA A 80 -0.71 -2.67 21.18
CA ALA A 80 0.08 -1.49 21.50
C ALA A 80 0.85 -0.98 20.28
N SER A 81 1.47 -1.89 19.51
CA SER A 81 2.16 -1.58 18.25
C SER A 81 1.21 -0.99 17.21
N ALA A 82 0.00 -1.52 17.10
CA ALA A 82 -1.04 -1.02 16.20
C ALA A 82 -1.46 0.42 16.58
N SER A 83 -1.64 0.70 17.87
CA SER A 83 -1.93 2.06 18.35
C SER A 83 -0.74 3.01 18.12
N CYS A 84 0.48 2.57 18.38
CA CYS A 84 1.69 3.34 18.14
C CYS A 84 1.87 3.68 16.66
N PHE A 85 1.57 2.74 15.76
CA PHE A 85 1.65 2.96 14.31
C PHE A 85 0.76 4.12 13.85
N LYS A 86 -0.50 4.19 14.30
CA LYS A 86 -1.38 5.32 13.99
C LYS A 86 -0.80 6.64 14.47
N GLN A 87 -0.28 6.67 15.70
CA GLN A 87 0.33 7.87 16.26
C GLN A 87 1.56 8.32 15.45
N LEU A 88 2.42 7.37 15.06
CA LEU A 88 3.58 7.66 14.21
C LEU A 88 3.17 8.22 12.84
N VAL A 89 2.13 7.66 12.21
CA VAL A 89 1.61 8.20 10.94
C VAL A 89 1.12 9.64 11.11
N ASN A 90 0.43 9.94 12.22
CA ASN A 90 -0.02 11.31 12.53
C ASN A 90 1.16 12.27 12.71
N ASP A 91 2.12 11.90 13.55
CA ASP A 91 3.23 12.77 13.96
C ASP A 91 4.19 13.04 12.81
N LEU A 92 4.38 12.06 11.93
CA LEU A 92 5.27 12.15 10.78
C LEU A 92 4.57 12.64 9.50
N ALA A 93 3.25 12.87 9.53
CA ALA A 93 2.43 13.14 8.34
C ALA A 93 3.02 14.19 7.37
N GLY A 94 3.64 15.25 7.91
CA GLY A 94 4.27 16.30 7.11
C GLY A 94 5.51 15.88 6.31
N GLY A 95 6.10 14.73 6.62
CA GLY A 95 7.29 14.18 5.95
C GLY A 95 7.08 12.81 5.32
N LEU A 96 5.87 12.25 5.36
CA LEU A 96 5.58 10.94 4.75
C LEU A 96 5.52 11.03 3.21
N SER A 97 5.02 12.14 2.67
CA SER A 97 4.94 12.36 1.22
C SER A 97 6.13 13.16 0.69
N ILE A 98 6.62 12.78 -0.50
CA ILE A 98 7.52 13.59 -1.33
C ILE A 98 6.79 14.73 -2.03
N HIS A 99 5.50 14.51 -2.30
CA HIS A 99 4.61 15.42 -3.00
C HIS A 99 3.44 15.67 -2.06
N ASN A 100 3.73 16.52 -1.07
CA ASN A 100 2.73 16.88 -0.09
C ASN A 100 1.59 17.67 -0.73
N ASP A 101 1.92 18.50 -1.72
CA ASP A 101 0.98 19.30 -2.49
C ASP A 101 0.66 18.64 -3.82
N GLY A 102 -0.51 18.96 -4.36
CA GLY A 102 -0.98 18.40 -5.62
C GLY A 102 -0.16 18.80 -6.87
N PRO A 103 -0.49 18.20 -8.03
CA PRO A 103 -1.65 17.35 -8.21
C PRO A 103 -1.40 15.87 -7.85
N PHE A 104 -2.48 15.17 -7.55
CA PHE A 104 -2.48 13.78 -7.08
C PHE A 104 -3.01 12.82 -8.17
N PRO A 105 -2.36 11.67 -8.38
CA PRO A 105 -2.80 10.69 -9.35
C PRO A 105 -4.11 10.01 -8.94
N LEU A 106 -4.99 9.76 -9.91
CA LEU A 106 -6.16 8.91 -9.73
C LEU A 106 -5.72 7.45 -9.56
N CYS A 107 -6.25 6.78 -8.54
CA CYS A 107 -6.11 5.35 -8.36
C CYS A 107 -7.48 4.69 -8.18
N HIS A 108 -7.58 3.43 -8.61
CA HIS A 108 -8.82 2.65 -8.57
C HIS A 108 -9.18 2.17 -7.16
N GLY A 109 -8.19 2.05 -6.27
CA GLY A 109 -8.37 1.50 -4.92
C GLY A 109 -8.37 -0.05 -4.82
N ASP A 110 -8.64 -0.79 -5.91
CA ASP A 110 -8.60 -2.26 -5.94
C ASP A 110 -8.36 -2.83 -7.35
N VAL A 111 -7.18 -2.57 -7.94
CA VAL A 111 -6.82 -3.13 -9.26
C VAL A 111 -6.35 -4.59 -9.12
N GLY A 112 -7.29 -5.48 -8.83
CA GLY A 112 -7.10 -6.93 -8.87
C GLY A 112 -7.49 -7.52 -10.23
N HIS A 113 -7.01 -8.71 -10.55
CA HIS A 113 -7.40 -9.47 -11.75
C HIS A 113 -8.93 -9.67 -11.93
N ASN A 114 -9.68 -9.64 -10.84
CA ASN A 114 -11.14 -9.74 -10.80
C ASN A 114 -11.86 -8.48 -11.31
N ASN A 115 -11.17 -7.33 -11.33
CA ASN A 115 -11.73 -6.04 -11.74
C ASN A 115 -11.26 -5.63 -13.13
N ILE A 116 -10.70 -6.57 -13.89
CA ILE A 116 -10.11 -6.36 -15.21
C ILE A 116 -10.74 -7.34 -16.19
N ILE A 117 -11.39 -6.83 -17.23
CA ILE A 117 -12.08 -7.62 -18.24
C ILE A 117 -11.17 -7.81 -19.45
N PHE A 118 -11.00 -9.05 -19.90
CA PHE A 118 -10.26 -9.39 -21.11
C PHE A 118 -11.18 -10.01 -22.17
N ASP A 119 -10.82 -9.87 -23.44
CA ASP A 119 -11.42 -10.65 -24.51
C ASP A 119 -10.79 -12.05 -24.65
N ASP A 120 -11.27 -12.80 -25.63
CA ASP A 120 -10.81 -14.15 -25.98
C ASP A 120 -9.33 -14.22 -26.43
N LYS A 121 -8.73 -13.06 -26.73
CA LYS A 121 -7.33 -12.91 -27.12
C LYS A 121 -6.48 -12.29 -26.01
N TYR A 122 -7.00 -12.25 -24.78
CA TYR A 122 -6.34 -11.66 -23.61
C TYR A 122 -6.02 -10.16 -23.75
N ARG A 123 -6.74 -9.44 -24.62
CA ARG A 123 -6.67 -7.98 -24.72
C ARG A 123 -7.59 -7.36 -23.69
N LEU A 124 -7.14 -6.34 -22.97
CA LEU A 124 -7.97 -5.60 -22.01
C LEU A 124 -9.13 -4.94 -22.73
N LEU A 125 -10.35 -5.20 -22.24
CA LEU A 125 -11.56 -4.54 -22.69
C LEU A 125 -11.92 -3.38 -21.76
N ASP A 126 -11.95 -3.63 -20.46
CA ASP A 126 -12.40 -2.65 -19.48
C ASP A 126 -11.88 -2.92 -18.07
N VAL A 127 -11.98 -1.91 -17.20
CA VAL A 127 -11.73 -1.99 -15.76
C VAL A 127 -13.03 -1.61 -15.04
N ILE A 128 -13.45 -2.43 -14.07
CA ILE A 128 -14.75 -2.30 -13.38
C ILE A 128 -14.56 -2.14 -11.88
N ASP A 129 -15.65 -1.85 -11.16
CA ASP A 129 -15.68 -1.75 -9.70
C ASP A 129 -14.95 -0.50 -9.14
N TRP A 130 -15.32 0.65 -9.68
CA TRP A 130 -14.73 1.96 -9.36
C TRP A 130 -15.16 2.56 -8.01
N GLU A 131 -15.90 1.82 -7.17
CA GLU A 131 -16.43 2.35 -5.90
C GLU A 131 -15.33 2.77 -4.90
N GLY A 132 -14.14 2.18 -5.03
CA GLY A 132 -12.94 2.52 -4.25
C GLY A 132 -12.06 3.60 -4.86
N ALA A 133 -12.42 4.17 -6.01
CA ALA A 133 -11.54 5.06 -6.76
C ALA A 133 -11.45 6.46 -6.15
N PHE A 134 -10.22 6.98 -6.03
CA PHE A 134 -9.94 8.31 -5.51
C PHE A 134 -8.60 8.85 -6.02
N ALA A 135 -8.44 10.16 -6.03
CA ALA A 135 -7.13 10.79 -6.16
C ALA A 135 -6.37 10.64 -4.86
N GLY A 136 -5.20 10.01 -4.88
CA GLY A 136 -4.46 9.64 -3.67
C GLY A 136 -3.00 10.12 -3.68
N PRO A 137 -2.34 10.16 -2.50
CA PRO A 137 -0.90 10.38 -2.44
C PRO A 137 -0.14 9.37 -3.30
N TRP A 138 1.01 9.76 -3.83
CA TRP A 138 1.89 8.89 -4.61
C TRP A 138 2.34 7.64 -3.86
N GLU A 139 2.40 7.70 -2.53
CA GLU A 139 2.72 6.55 -1.67
C GLU A 139 1.66 5.45 -1.83
N ILE A 140 0.38 5.84 -1.91
CA ILE A 140 -0.73 4.90 -2.04
C ILE A 140 -0.89 4.46 -3.50
N SER A 141 -0.86 5.42 -4.43
CA SER A 141 -1.00 5.14 -5.87
C SER A 141 0.16 4.34 -6.43
N GLY A 142 1.34 4.44 -5.81
CA GLY A 142 2.55 3.69 -6.13
C GLY A 142 2.52 2.24 -5.68
N GLU A 143 1.49 1.74 -4.99
CA GLU A 143 1.52 0.39 -4.45
C GLU A 143 1.53 -0.69 -5.53
N PHE A 144 2.28 -1.78 -5.32
CA PHE A 144 2.24 -2.93 -6.22
C PHE A 144 0.86 -3.62 -6.21
N PRO A 145 0.42 -4.18 -7.36
CA PRO A 145 -0.75 -5.05 -7.38
C PRO A 145 -0.60 -6.19 -6.37
N LEU A 146 -1.71 -6.69 -5.83
CA LEU A 146 -1.68 -7.70 -4.76
C LEU A 146 -0.89 -8.96 -5.10
N THR A 147 -0.90 -9.37 -6.37
CA THR A 147 -0.14 -10.53 -6.86
C THR A 147 1.37 -10.35 -6.73
N LEU A 148 1.84 -9.11 -6.71
CA LEU A 148 3.24 -8.70 -6.56
C LEU A 148 3.51 -8.13 -5.16
N SER A 149 2.54 -8.17 -4.25
CA SER A 149 2.73 -7.67 -2.89
C SER A 149 3.60 -8.64 -2.07
N ILE A 150 4.48 -8.09 -1.24
CA ILE A 150 5.29 -8.81 -0.26
C ILE A 150 5.15 -8.07 1.06
N VAL A 151 5.25 -8.80 2.18
CA VAL A 151 5.31 -8.14 3.49
C VAL A 151 6.65 -7.42 3.60
N PRO A 152 6.66 -6.13 3.98
CA PRO A 152 7.91 -5.42 4.23
C PRO A 152 8.79 -6.20 5.23
N PRO A 153 10.11 -6.34 5.01
CA PRO A 153 10.99 -7.09 5.93
C PRO A 153 10.94 -6.57 7.37
N VAL A 154 10.76 -5.27 7.55
CA VAL A 154 10.62 -4.61 8.87
C VAL A 154 9.35 -5.04 9.64
N MET A 155 8.40 -5.62 8.92
CA MET A 155 7.12 -6.15 9.41
C MET A 155 7.09 -7.68 9.42
N ASP A 156 8.12 -8.36 8.93
CA ASP A 156 8.15 -9.81 8.84
C ASP A 156 9.14 -10.43 9.84
N VAL A 157 9.18 -11.75 9.92
CA VAL A 157 10.11 -12.49 10.79
C VAL A 157 11.53 -12.49 10.21
N PRO A 158 12.57 -12.17 11.01
CA PRO A 158 13.93 -12.08 10.49
C PRO A 158 14.48 -13.35 9.83
N TRP A 159 14.04 -14.55 10.22
CA TRP A 159 14.54 -15.80 9.63
C TRP A 159 13.89 -16.16 8.29
N ASN A 160 12.84 -15.44 7.87
CA ASN A 160 12.38 -15.53 6.49
C ASN A 160 13.40 -14.95 5.52
N TYR A 161 14.44 -14.26 6.00
CA TYR A 161 15.46 -13.63 5.18
C TYR A 161 16.82 -14.31 5.38
N ASP A 162 17.62 -14.31 4.32
CA ASP A 162 19.02 -14.73 4.34
C ASP A 162 19.94 -13.63 4.90
N GLU A 163 21.25 -13.91 4.92
CA GLU A 163 22.27 -12.96 5.38
C GLU A 163 22.35 -11.66 4.56
N ASN A 164 21.83 -11.67 3.34
CA ASN A 164 21.76 -10.49 2.46
C ASN A 164 20.44 -9.73 2.60
N GLY A 165 19.55 -10.16 3.50
CA GLY A 165 18.22 -9.56 3.69
C GLY A 165 17.22 -9.92 2.58
N LEU A 166 17.47 -10.98 1.80
CA LEU A 166 16.56 -11.47 0.78
C LEU A 166 15.65 -12.59 1.30
N PRO A 167 14.37 -12.65 0.90
CA PRO A 167 13.47 -13.73 1.30
C PRO A 167 14.05 -15.11 0.99
N LYS A 168 13.97 -16.08 1.90
CA LYS A 168 14.37 -17.48 1.66
C LYS A 168 13.35 -18.24 0.83
N ASP A 169 12.07 -17.85 0.93
CA ASP A 169 11.00 -18.43 0.13
C ASP A 169 11.21 -18.12 -1.36
N ALA A 170 11.16 -19.15 -2.19
CA ALA A 170 11.42 -19.02 -3.63
C ALA A 170 10.34 -18.20 -4.35
N LYS A 171 9.08 -18.23 -3.88
CA LYS A 171 8.00 -17.43 -4.47
C LYS A 171 8.19 -15.95 -4.15
N ASP A 172 8.59 -15.62 -2.93
CA ASP A 172 8.88 -14.23 -2.55
C ASP A 172 10.13 -13.70 -3.27
N ARG A 173 11.15 -14.53 -3.52
CA ARG A 173 12.26 -14.16 -4.42
C ARG A 173 11.78 -13.88 -5.84
N GLN A 174 10.94 -14.76 -6.39
CA GLN A 174 10.39 -14.56 -7.72
C GLN A 174 9.55 -13.27 -7.79
N ARG A 175 8.75 -12.97 -6.77
CA ARG A 175 7.99 -11.71 -6.68
C ARG A 175 8.89 -10.48 -6.70
N LEU A 176 10.07 -10.53 -6.09
CA LEU A 176 11.04 -9.42 -6.18
C LEU A 176 11.54 -9.23 -7.61
N VAL A 177 11.82 -10.31 -8.34
CA VAL A 177 12.18 -10.26 -9.77
C VAL A 177 11.02 -9.69 -10.60
N ASP A 178 9.82 -10.22 -10.39
CA ASP A 178 8.60 -9.80 -11.10
C ASP A 178 8.27 -8.31 -10.85
N ARG A 179 8.63 -7.76 -9.68
CA ARG A 179 8.49 -6.33 -9.36
C ARG A 179 9.42 -5.46 -10.20
N GLU A 180 10.67 -5.85 -10.37
CA GLU A 180 11.63 -5.12 -11.20
C GLU A 180 11.20 -5.13 -12.67
N GLU A 181 10.74 -6.29 -13.16
CA GLU A 181 10.16 -6.39 -14.50
C GLU A 181 8.91 -5.51 -14.65
N TYR A 182 8.03 -5.52 -13.64
CA TYR A 182 6.83 -4.69 -13.63
C TYR A 182 7.18 -3.20 -13.65
N ILE A 183 8.14 -2.74 -12.84
CA ILE A 183 8.64 -1.36 -12.86
C ILE A 183 9.17 -1.00 -14.25
N ALA A 184 9.97 -1.87 -14.86
CA ALA A 184 10.54 -1.61 -16.19
C ALA A 184 9.45 -1.45 -17.26
N MET A 185 8.39 -2.25 -17.18
CA MET A 185 7.24 -2.16 -18.08
C MET A 185 6.42 -0.89 -17.84
N VAL A 186 6.15 -0.51 -16.58
CA VAL A 186 5.48 0.76 -16.25
C VAL A 186 6.29 1.93 -16.79
N ALA A 187 7.61 1.94 -16.59
CA ALA A 187 8.49 2.97 -17.12
C ALA A 187 8.49 3.01 -18.66
N ASP A 188 8.34 1.87 -19.33
CA ASP A 188 8.18 1.82 -20.79
C ASP A 188 6.84 2.39 -21.25
N GLY A 189 5.74 2.01 -20.58
CA GLY A 189 4.42 2.59 -20.82
C GLY A 189 4.39 4.11 -20.65
N GLU A 190 5.04 4.62 -19.59
CA GLU A 190 5.24 6.06 -19.36
C GLU A 190 6.01 6.71 -20.52
N ARG A 191 7.15 6.13 -20.96
CA ARG A 191 7.93 6.63 -22.10
C ARG A 191 7.15 6.64 -23.40
N ARG A 192 6.42 5.57 -23.73
CA ARG A 192 5.58 5.47 -24.94
C ARG A 192 4.50 6.56 -24.99
N ARG A 193 4.08 7.06 -23.82
CA ARG A 193 3.09 8.15 -23.67
C ARG A 193 3.72 9.54 -23.57
N GLY A 194 5.05 9.65 -23.57
CA GLY A 194 5.74 10.93 -23.37
C GLY A 194 5.71 11.44 -21.92
N LEU A 195 5.39 10.59 -20.94
CA LEU A 195 5.36 10.93 -19.51
C LEU A 195 6.78 10.81 -18.91
N VAL A 196 7.69 11.69 -19.33
CA VAL A 196 9.12 11.65 -18.95
C VAL A 196 9.53 12.72 -17.93
N GLU A 197 8.64 13.67 -17.63
CA GLU A 197 8.90 14.77 -16.70
C GLU A 197 8.05 14.64 -15.42
N GLY A 198 8.61 15.08 -14.30
CA GLY A 198 7.93 15.04 -13.00
C GLY A 198 8.01 13.70 -12.29
N TYR A 199 7.17 13.53 -11.27
CA TYR A 199 7.10 12.29 -10.50
C TYR A 199 6.08 11.34 -11.13
N SER A 200 6.52 10.11 -11.39
CA SER A 200 5.75 9.13 -12.15
C SER A 200 5.45 7.88 -11.32
N LEU A 201 4.58 7.01 -11.83
CA LEU A 201 4.23 5.77 -11.18
C LEU A 201 5.45 4.84 -11.06
N SER A 202 6.31 4.77 -12.07
CA SER A 202 7.54 3.96 -12.00
C SER A 202 8.51 4.46 -10.93
N LEU A 203 8.62 5.77 -10.71
CA LEU A 203 9.39 6.34 -9.60
C LEU A 203 8.76 5.99 -8.25
N ALA A 204 7.44 6.10 -8.13
CA ALA A 204 6.69 5.71 -6.93
C ALA A 204 6.89 4.23 -6.55
N LEU A 205 6.90 3.34 -7.56
CA LEU A 205 7.11 1.90 -7.38
C LEU A 205 8.54 1.55 -6.91
N ARG A 206 9.54 2.36 -7.28
CA ARG A 206 10.95 2.17 -6.91
C ARG A 206 11.26 2.62 -5.48
N ASP A 207 10.45 3.49 -4.88
CA ASP A 207 10.69 3.97 -3.52
C ASP A 207 10.23 2.93 -2.48
N SER A 208 11.14 2.03 -2.10
CA SER A 208 10.86 0.95 -1.16
C SER A 208 10.38 1.42 0.21
N LYS A 209 10.80 2.60 0.69
CA LYS A 209 10.33 3.14 1.98
C LYS A 209 8.85 3.50 1.90
N ARG A 210 8.43 4.12 0.79
CA ARG A 210 7.02 4.47 0.54
C ARG A 210 6.16 3.23 0.30
N GLN A 211 6.69 2.25 -0.43
CA GLN A 211 6.04 0.94 -0.59
C GLN A 211 5.74 0.29 0.76
N TYR A 212 6.66 0.39 1.72
CA TYR A 212 6.49 -0.16 3.04
C TYR A 212 5.42 0.58 3.84
N LEU A 213 5.37 1.91 3.74
CA LEU A 213 4.31 2.71 4.36
C LEU A 213 2.93 2.30 3.83
N ALA A 214 2.75 2.29 2.51
CA ALA A 214 1.47 1.92 1.88
C ALA A 214 1.05 0.49 2.25
N SER A 215 2.00 -0.45 2.20
CA SER A 215 1.76 -1.84 2.60
C SER A 215 1.37 -1.97 4.07
N ALA A 216 2.01 -1.21 4.96
CA ALA A 216 1.69 -1.17 6.39
C ALA A 216 0.29 -0.60 6.64
N MET A 217 -0.06 0.51 5.98
CA MET A 217 -1.39 1.12 6.07
C MET A 217 -2.49 0.16 5.56
N ARG A 218 -2.26 -0.50 4.42
CA ARG A 218 -3.18 -1.51 3.89
C ARG A 218 -3.35 -2.70 4.83
N LEU A 219 -2.25 -3.22 5.39
CA LEU A 219 -2.31 -4.34 6.33
C LEU A 219 -3.04 -3.95 7.63
N TYR A 220 -2.89 -2.71 8.09
CA TYR A 220 -3.63 -2.17 9.22
C TYR A 220 -5.15 -2.15 8.99
N GLN A 221 -5.56 -1.73 7.79
CA GLN A 221 -6.96 -1.57 7.39
C GLN A 221 -7.70 -2.86 7.03
N ARG A 222 -6.99 -3.95 6.75
CA ARG A 222 -7.56 -5.10 6.04
C ARG A 222 -8.52 -5.94 6.89
N GLU A 223 -9.82 -5.64 6.80
CA GLU A 223 -10.92 -6.54 7.25
C GLU A 223 -11.38 -7.54 6.16
N ARG A 224 -10.95 -7.40 4.88
CA ARG A 224 -11.74 -7.91 3.74
C ARG A 224 -11.04 -8.64 2.58
N LEU A 225 -9.94 -9.36 2.83
CA LEU A 225 -9.43 -10.33 1.83
C LEU A 225 -9.24 -11.69 2.48
N SER A 226 -10.03 -12.68 2.02
CA SER A 226 -10.01 -14.12 2.30
C SER A 226 -9.27 -14.53 3.58
N TYR A 227 -10.03 -15.02 4.57
CA TYR A 227 -9.59 -15.55 5.87
C TYR A 227 -8.25 -16.32 5.86
N THR A 228 -7.87 -16.94 4.75
CA THR A 228 -6.63 -17.73 4.62
C THR A 228 -5.34 -16.91 4.48
N THR A 229 -5.36 -15.73 3.85
CA THR A 229 -4.11 -14.97 3.59
C THR A 229 -3.81 -13.97 4.71
N GLY A 230 -4.83 -13.31 5.27
CA GLY A 230 -4.66 -12.37 6.39
C GLY A 230 -4.14 -13.02 7.67
N GLU A 231 -4.64 -14.21 8.00
CA GLU A 231 -4.19 -14.97 9.18
C GLU A 231 -2.72 -15.37 9.09
N GLN A 232 -2.22 -15.74 7.90
CA GLN A 232 -0.82 -16.13 7.71
C GLN A 232 0.14 -14.95 7.88
N GLU A 233 -0.21 -13.77 7.36
CA GLU A 233 0.64 -12.57 7.53
C GLU A 233 0.64 -12.06 8.98
N LEU A 234 -0.47 -12.25 9.71
CA LEU A 234 -0.54 -11.93 11.14
C LEU A 234 0.25 -12.89 12.00
N LYS A 235 0.20 -14.19 11.70
CA LYS A 235 1.07 -15.19 12.34
C LYS A 235 2.54 -14.83 12.11
N ARG A 236 2.90 -14.38 10.91
CA ARG A 236 4.26 -13.88 10.62
C ARG A 236 4.61 -12.64 11.46
N LEU A 237 3.76 -11.61 11.46
CA LEU A 237 3.95 -10.40 12.29
C LEU A 237 4.13 -10.72 13.79
N ALA A 238 3.22 -11.51 14.37
CA ALA A 238 3.24 -11.90 15.78
C ALA A 238 4.53 -12.64 16.17
N VAL A 239 4.95 -13.55 15.29
CA VAL A 239 6.15 -14.33 15.49
C VAL A 239 7.42 -13.47 15.34
N GLY A 240 7.39 -12.44 14.49
CA GLY A 240 8.50 -11.49 14.31
C GLY A 240 8.70 -10.59 15.54
N ILE A 241 7.61 -10.23 16.20
CA ILE A 241 7.60 -9.47 17.44
C ILE A 241 8.20 -10.30 18.59
N ARG A 242 7.73 -11.55 18.80
CA ARG A 242 8.26 -12.48 19.82
C ARG A 242 9.78 -12.56 19.85
N MET A 243 10.41 -12.53 18.68
CA MET A 243 11.85 -12.74 18.53
C MET A 243 12.66 -11.45 18.62
N ARG A 244 12.09 -10.30 18.24
CA ARG A 244 12.70 -8.99 18.55
C ARG A 244 12.82 -8.79 20.06
N ASP A 245 11.79 -9.19 20.79
CA ASP A 245 11.73 -9.11 22.25
C ASP A 245 12.69 -10.09 22.94
N ALA A 246 12.90 -11.28 22.37
CA ALA A 246 13.93 -12.20 22.84
C ALA A 246 15.34 -11.66 22.61
N LYS A 247 15.58 -10.99 21.47
CA LYS A 247 16.90 -10.42 21.11
C LYS A 247 17.25 -9.18 21.94
N THR A 248 16.28 -8.31 22.24
CA THR A 248 16.48 -7.16 23.14
C THR A 248 16.70 -7.57 24.59
N ARG A 249 16.08 -8.67 25.05
CA ARG A 249 16.34 -9.25 26.38
C ARG A 249 17.66 -10.01 26.47
N GLY A 250 18.10 -10.66 25.39
CA GLY A 250 19.39 -11.37 25.32
C GLY A 250 20.62 -10.45 25.29
N ASN A 251 20.47 -9.19 24.87
CA ASN A 251 21.59 -8.24 24.79
C ASN A 251 21.88 -7.48 26.10
N LYS A 252 21.18 -7.78 27.19
CA LYS A 252 21.45 -7.22 28.53
C LYS A 252 22.38 -8.08 29.40
N GLY A 253 23.00 -9.11 28.82
CA GLY A 253 23.70 -10.15 29.59
C GLY A 253 25.15 -10.40 29.20
N TYR A 254 25.90 -9.46 28.61
CA TYR A 254 27.36 -9.57 28.48
C TYR A 254 28.00 -8.18 28.37
N ILE A 255 28.14 -7.49 29.50
CA ILE A 255 29.26 -6.59 29.76
C ILE A 255 29.68 -6.91 31.21
N SER A 256 30.78 -7.65 31.33
CA SER A 256 31.54 -7.81 32.57
C SER A 256 32.15 -6.49 32.99
#